data_AF-A0A0H5PXP9-F1
#
_entry.id   AF-A0A0H5PXP9-F1
#
_cell.length_a   1.000
_cell.length_b   1.000
_cell.length_c   1.000
_cell.angle_alpha   90.00
_cell.angle_beta   90.00
_cell.angle_gamma   90.00
#
_symmetry.space_group_name_H-M   'P 1'
#
loop_
_entity.id
_entity.type
_entity.pdbx_description
1 polymer ?
#
loop_
_entity_poly.entity_id
_entity_poly.type
_entity_poly.pdbx_seq_one_letter_code
_entity_poly.pdbx_strand_id
1 'polypeptide(L)'
;MNSLIRNQDSQIQEDLTMIKDNHKTEITETNETKKPAPATIPKQKRGVQPSADIIEMARRQGRTQGRAGCKAHRFNMAFSPEVYEFIHTMAKVRGESVTAFVNGILEKAMKDNAEIYQQALKFKNIL
;
A
#
# COMPACT_ATOMS: atom_id res chain seq x y z
N MET A 1 -32.41 29.75 -5.72
CA MET A 1 -31.10 29.13 -6.05
C MET A 1 -30.44 28.42 -4.86
N ASN A 2 -31.17 27.99 -3.81
CA ASN A 2 -30.58 27.37 -2.60
C ASN A 2 -31.06 25.94 -2.29
N SER A 3 -31.81 25.28 -3.17
CA SER A 3 -32.36 23.94 -2.91
C SER A 3 -31.52 22.78 -3.46
N LEU A 4 -30.64 23.03 -4.44
CA LEU A 4 -29.88 21.96 -5.11
C LEU A 4 -28.61 21.56 -4.33
N ILE A 5 -27.96 22.50 -3.64
CA ILE A 5 -26.75 22.26 -2.84
C ILE A 5 -27.09 21.47 -1.57
N ARG A 6 -28.23 21.76 -0.92
CA ARG A 6 -28.68 21.03 0.28
C ARG A 6 -28.91 19.54 0.03
N ASN A 7 -29.34 19.16 -1.17
CA ASN A 7 -29.59 17.75 -1.51
C ASN A 7 -28.30 16.95 -1.71
N GLN A 8 -27.23 17.57 -2.23
CA GLN A 8 -25.94 16.90 -2.36
C GLN A 8 -25.27 16.70 -0.99
N ASP A 9 -25.32 17.71 -0.11
CA ASP A 9 -24.78 17.58 1.25
C ASP A 9 -25.55 16.54 2.10
N SER A 10 -26.86 16.40 1.85
CA SER A 10 -27.69 15.40 2.53
C SER A 10 -27.40 13.98 2.05
N GLN A 11 -27.19 13.76 0.73
CA GLN A 11 -26.79 12.46 0.19
C GLN A 11 -25.38 12.05 0.64
N ILE A 12 -24.43 13.00 0.71
CA ILE A 12 -23.07 12.71 1.19
C ILE A 12 -23.07 12.35 2.69
N GLN A 13 -23.93 12.98 3.49
CA GLN A 13 -24.11 12.62 4.89
C GLN A 13 -24.78 11.25 5.06
N GLU A 14 -25.79 10.91 4.26
CA GLU A 14 -26.43 9.60 4.27
C GLU A 14 -25.45 8.48 3.88
N ASP A 15 -24.61 8.68 2.85
CA ASP A 15 -23.57 7.74 2.44
C ASP A 15 -22.49 7.56 3.53
N LEU A 16 -22.11 8.63 4.23
CA LEU A 16 -21.18 8.59 5.37
C LEU A 16 -21.79 7.89 6.60
N THR A 17 -23.11 7.96 6.80
CA THR A 17 -23.79 7.23 7.88
C THR A 17 -23.93 5.74 7.55
N MET A 18 -24.22 5.38 6.30
CA MET A 18 -24.30 3.98 5.85
C MET A 18 -22.96 3.24 5.95
N ILE A 19 -21.83 3.94 5.75
CA ILE A 19 -20.49 3.37 5.98
C ILE A 19 -20.22 3.14 7.48
N LYS A 20 -20.77 3.98 8.37
CA LYS A 20 -20.57 3.86 9.83
C LYS A 20 -21.44 2.77 10.46
N ASP A 21 -22.64 2.56 9.95
CA ASP A 21 -23.60 1.61 10.52
C ASP A 21 -23.30 0.16 10.12
N ASN A 22 -22.71 -0.08 8.94
CA ASN A 22 -22.21 -1.41 8.54
C ASN A 22 -20.99 -1.89 9.34
N HIS A 23 -20.40 -1.03 10.19
CA HIS A 23 -19.32 -1.41 11.10
C HIS A 23 -19.76 -1.53 12.57
N LYS A 24 -21.05 -1.38 12.90
CA LYS A 24 -21.53 -1.38 14.28
C LYS A 24 -22.12 -2.70 14.77
N THR A 25 -22.36 -3.69 13.91
CA THR A 25 -23.08 -4.93 14.28
C THR A 25 -22.25 -6.20 14.36
N GLU A 26 -20.92 -6.11 14.36
CA GLU A 26 -20.03 -7.21 14.79
C GLU A 26 -18.87 -6.67 15.62
N ILE A 27 -19.19 -6.01 16.74
CA ILE A 27 -18.29 -5.85 17.87
C ILE A 27 -18.78 -6.76 18.99
N THR A 28 -18.68 -8.07 18.75
CA THR A 28 -18.59 -9.04 19.84
C THR A 28 -17.12 -9.39 19.96
N GLU A 29 -16.49 -8.80 20.99
CA GLU A 29 -15.21 -9.18 21.60
C GLU A 29 -14.29 -10.09 20.76
N THR A 30 -13.43 -9.48 19.96
CA THR A 30 -12.20 -10.14 19.53
C THR A 30 -11.01 -9.32 19.98
N ASN A 31 -10.27 -9.90 20.94
CA ASN A 31 -8.97 -9.51 21.43
C ASN A 31 -8.11 -8.80 20.37
N GLU A 32 -7.39 -7.75 20.81
CA GLU A 32 -6.43 -6.97 20.04
C GLU A 32 -5.41 -7.82 19.25
N THR A 33 -5.77 -8.35 18.08
CA THR A 33 -4.79 -8.75 17.07
C THR A 33 -4.46 -7.55 16.22
N LYS A 34 -3.59 -6.70 16.78
CA LYS A 34 -2.72 -5.79 16.04
C LYS A 34 -2.17 -6.57 14.83
N LYS A 35 -2.60 -6.24 13.61
CA LYS A 35 -1.99 -6.80 12.38
C LYS A 35 -0.48 -6.69 12.58
N PRO A 36 0.27 -7.81 12.56
CA PRO A 36 1.66 -7.78 12.97
C PRO A 36 2.37 -6.73 12.11
N ALA A 37 3.08 -5.82 12.76
CA ALA A 37 4.01 -4.94 12.07
C ALA A 37 4.80 -5.81 11.07
N PRO A 38 5.01 -5.36 9.82
CA PRO A 38 5.72 -6.14 8.83
C PRO A 38 6.96 -6.73 9.49
N ALA A 39 7.11 -8.06 9.41
CA ALA A 39 8.05 -8.83 10.23
C ALA A 39 9.35 -8.04 10.40
N THR A 40 9.64 -7.65 11.64
CA THR A 40 10.80 -6.81 11.93
C THR A 40 12.01 -7.60 11.51
N ILE A 41 12.68 -7.19 10.43
CA ILE A 41 13.86 -7.87 9.95
C ILE A 41 14.84 -7.94 11.13
N PRO A 42 15.25 -9.14 11.57
CA PRO A 42 16.03 -9.29 12.80
C PRO A 42 17.27 -8.40 12.74
N LYS A 43 17.50 -7.65 13.84
CA LYS A 43 18.67 -6.78 13.99
C LYS A 43 19.95 -7.64 14.00
N GLN A 44 20.53 -7.91 12.84
CA GLN A 44 21.80 -8.62 12.74
C GLN A 44 22.97 -7.72 13.16
N LYS A 45 23.85 -8.23 14.03
CA LYS A 45 25.08 -7.57 14.53
C LYS A 45 25.87 -6.91 13.39
N ARG A 46 26.43 -5.72 13.65
CA ARG A 46 27.28 -4.97 12.70
C ARG A 46 28.48 -5.85 12.27
N GLY A 47 28.79 -5.87 10.97
CA GLY A 47 29.92 -6.63 10.41
C GLY A 47 29.58 -8.00 9.80
N VAL A 48 28.36 -8.52 10.00
CA VAL A 48 27.91 -9.79 9.40
C VAL A 48 27.25 -9.54 8.03
N GLN A 49 27.52 -10.35 7.01
CA GLN A 49 26.77 -10.28 5.75
C GLN A 49 25.32 -10.76 5.98
N PRO A 50 24.30 -10.00 5.54
CA PRO A 50 22.92 -10.43 5.66
C PRO A 50 22.66 -11.68 4.82
N SER A 51 21.81 -12.58 5.31
CA SER A 51 21.39 -13.76 4.54
C SER A 51 20.56 -13.32 3.33
N ALA A 52 20.45 -14.19 2.31
CA ALA A 52 19.62 -13.95 1.13
C ALA A 52 18.18 -13.60 1.51
N ASP A 53 17.60 -14.29 2.49
CA ASP A 53 16.24 -14.03 2.97
C ASP A 53 16.08 -12.64 3.58
N ILE A 54 17.08 -12.17 4.34
CA ILE A 54 17.08 -10.83 4.92
C ILE A 54 17.19 -9.76 3.83
N ILE A 55 17.99 -10.02 2.79
CA ILE A 55 18.11 -9.14 1.63
C ILE A 55 16.78 -9.04 0.89
N GLU A 56 16.14 -10.17 0.61
CA GLU A 56 14.87 -10.23 -0.11
C GLU A 56 13.73 -9.58 0.69
N MET A 57 13.65 -9.85 2.00
CA MET A 57 12.70 -9.16 2.89
C MET A 57 12.95 -7.65 2.92
N ALA A 58 14.20 -7.21 3.02
CA ALA A 58 14.54 -5.78 3.01
C ALA A 58 14.16 -5.10 1.69
N ARG A 59 14.36 -5.80 0.56
CA ARG A 59 13.99 -5.33 -0.77
C ARG A 59 12.46 -5.20 -0.90
N ARG A 60 11.70 -6.22 -0.50
CA ARG A 60 10.22 -6.20 -0.51
C ARG A 60 9.64 -5.11 0.37
N GLN A 61 10.23 -4.89 1.54
CA GLN A 61 9.85 -3.80 2.45
C GLN A 61 10.28 -2.41 1.96
N GLY A 62 10.93 -2.31 0.80
CA GLY A 62 11.33 -1.04 0.20
C GLY A 62 12.39 -0.29 1.00
N ARG A 63 13.25 -1.00 1.77
CA ARG A 63 14.24 -0.33 2.61
C ARG A 63 15.16 0.56 1.78
N THR A 64 15.19 1.83 2.16
CA THR A 64 15.92 2.86 1.43
C THR A 64 17.29 3.18 2.02
N GLN A 65 17.59 2.73 3.24
CA GLN A 65 18.86 3.02 3.91
C GLN A 65 19.36 1.81 4.70
N GLY A 66 20.68 1.59 4.61
CA GLY A 66 21.44 0.61 5.38
C GLY A 66 21.75 -0.71 4.65
N ARG A 67 23.02 -1.13 4.79
CA ARG A 67 23.65 -2.40 4.34
C ARG A 67 23.71 -2.64 2.82
N ALA A 68 24.88 -3.08 2.36
CA ALA A 68 25.10 -3.52 0.97
C ALA A 68 24.16 -4.68 0.62
N GLY A 69 23.60 -4.68 -0.59
CA GLY A 69 22.66 -5.71 -1.09
C GLY A 69 21.17 -5.44 -0.81
N CYS A 70 20.82 -4.65 0.21
CA CYS A 70 19.42 -4.43 0.62
C CYS A 70 18.74 -3.20 -0.01
N LYS A 71 19.34 -2.59 -1.05
CA LYS A 71 18.83 -1.35 -1.65
C LYS A 71 17.64 -1.66 -2.57
N ALA A 72 16.48 -1.11 -2.25
CA ALA A 72 15.34 -1.10 -3.17
C ALA A 72 15.62 -0.29 -4.44
N HIS A 73 15.04 -0.71 -5.57
CA HIS A 73 15.05 0.06 -6.81
C HIS A 73 14.20 1.33 -6.62
N ARG A 74 14.70 2.49 -7.09
CA ARG A 74 14.02 3.78 -6.91
C ARG A 74 14.02 4.56 -8.19
N PHE A 75 12.95 5.29 -8.38
CA PHE A 75 12.77 6.24 -9.46
C PHE A 75 11.92 7.39 -8.94
N ASN A 76 12.09 8.57 -9.55
CA ASN A 76 11.30 9.74 -9.22
C ASN A 76 10.02 9.71 -10.06
N MET A 77 8.88 9.95 -9.42
CA MET A 77 7.58 10.05 -10.07
C MET A 77 6.93 11.38 -9.74
N ALA A 78 6.21 11.95 -10.71
CA ALA A 78 5.31 13.07 -10.49
C ALA A 78 3.87 12.56 -10.43
N PHE A 79 3.12 13.00 -9.43
CA PHE A 79 1.70 12.71 -9.27
C PHE A 79 0.90 14.02 -9.38
N SER A 80 -0.35 13.94 -9.85
CA SER A 80 -1.26 15.07 -9.69
C SER A 80 -1.52 15.33 -8.19
N PRO A 81 -1.88 16.57 -7.79
CA PRO A 81 -2.15 16.88 -6.39
C PRO A 81 -3.20 15.95 -5.75
N GLU A 82 -4.27 15.64 -6.49
CA GLU A 82 -5.35 14.76 -6.04
C GLU A 82 -4.86 13.33 -5.78
N VAL A 83 -4.04 12.78 -6.68
CA VAL A 83 -3.48 11.42 -6.53
C VAL A 83 -2.48 11.37 -5.38
N TYR A 84 -1.67 12.42 -5.23
CA TYR A 84 -0.72 12.53 -4.12
C TYR A 84 -1.44 12.53 -2.77
N GLU A 85 -2.49 13.34 -2.63
CA GLU A 85 -3.29 13.43 -1.40
C GLU A 85 -3.98 12.10 -1.08
N PHE A 86 -4.56 11.45 -2.10
CA PHE A 86 -5.14 10.11 -1.95
C PHE A 86 -4.12 9.10 -1.41
N ILE A 87 -2.94 9.04 -2.03
CA ILE A 87 -1.87 8.12 -1.60
C ILE A 87 -1.47 8.38 -0.15
N HIS A 88 -1.28 9.64 0.21
CA HIS A 88 -0.80 10.01 1.54
C HIS A 88 -1.85 9.73 2.62
N THR A 89 -3.10 10.14 2.39
CA THR A 89 -4.21 9.91 3.30
C THR A 89 -4.46 8.41 3.50
N MET A 90 -4.49 7.62 2.42
CA MET A 90 -4.76 6.19 2.51
C MET A 90 -3.61 5.40 3.16
N ALA A 91 -2.35 5.78 2.91
CA ALA A 91 -1.21 5.19 3.61
C ALA A 91 -1.30 5.41 5.13
N LYS A 92 -1.69 6.63 5.55
CA LYS A 92 -1.89 6.96 6.96
C LYS A 92 -3.03 6.17 7.60
N VAL A 93 -4.19 6.07 6.92
CA VAL A 93 -5.34 5.28 7.39
C VAL A 93 -4.96 3.82 7.60
N ARG A 94 -4.10 3.26 6.74
CA ARG A 94 -3.63 1.86 6.85
C ARG A 94 -2.45 1.67 7.80
N GLY A 95 -1.86 2.75 8.32
CA GLY A 95 -0.65 2.68 9.15
C GLY A 95 0.59 2.18 8.40
N GLU A 96 0.64 2.40 7.08
CA GLU A 96 1.73 1.95 6.20
C GLU A 96 2.54 3.14 5.69
N SER A 97 3.78 2.90 5.22
CA SER A 97 4.53 3.94 4.52
C SER A 97 3.92 4.19 3.14
N VAL A 98 4.10 5.40 2.59
CA VAL A 98 3.66 5.73 1.22
C VAL A 98 4.19 4.72 0.20
N THR A 99 5.45 4.33 0.32
CA THR A 99 6.06 3.32 -0.56
C THR A 99 5.40 1.95 -0.43
N ALA A 100 5.12 1.50 0.80
CA ALA A 100 4.45 0.21 1.02
C ALA A 100 3.02 0.23 0.46
N PHE A 101 2.29 1.31 0.68
CA PHE A 101 0.94 1.49 0.14
C PHE A 101 0.91 1.44 -1.39
N VAL A 102 1.79 2.20 -2.04
CA VAL A 102 1.89 2.23 -3.51
C VAL A 102 2.31 0.87 -4.06
N ASN A 103 3.29 0.21 -3.44
CA ASN A 103 3.69 -1.14 -3.84
C ASN A 103 2.52 -2.13 -3.72
N GLY A 104 1.71 -2.06 -2.67
CA GLY A 104 0.53 -2.92 -2.52
C GLY A 104 -0.53 -2.69 -3.61
N ILE A 105 -0.75 -1.44 -4.05
CA ILE A 105 -1.60 -1.15 -5.21
C ILE A 105 -1.03 -1.80 -6.47
N LEU A 106 0.28 -1.65 -6.70
CA LEU A 106 0.93 -2.21 -7.88
C LEU A 106 0.93 -3.73 -7.87
N GLU A 107 1.15 -4.37 -6.72
CA GLU A 107 1.08 -5.83 -6.57
C GLU A 107 -0.32 -6.36 -6.91
N LYS A 108 -1.37 -5.66 -6.46
CA LYS A 108 -2.74 -6.00 -6.85
C LYS A 108 -2.93 -5.83 -8.36
N ALA A 109 -2.50 -4.71 -8.93
CA ALA A 109 -2.59 -4.48 -10.37
C ALA A 109 -1.81 -5.52 -11.18
N MET A 110 -0.62 -5.94 -10.72
CA MET A 110 0.16 -7.00 -11.34
C MET A 110 -0.57 -8.33 -11.34
N LYS A 111 -1.24 -8.68 -10.22
CA LYS A 111 -2.04 -9.90 -10.12
C LYS A 111 -3.23 -9.85 -11.08
N ASP A 112 -3.95 -8.73 -11.10
CA ASP A 112 -5.14 -8.54 -11.93
C ASP A 112 -4.78 -8.54 -13.44
N ASN A 113 -3.57 -8.11 -13.80
CA ASN A 113 -3.11 -8.03 -15.19
C ASN A 113 -2.06 -9.10 -15.55
N ALA A 114 -1.95 -10.18 -14.77
CA ALA A 114 -0.86 -11.14 -14.90
C ALA A 114 -0.78 -11.76 -16.30
N GLU A 115 -1.90 -12.20 -16.87
CA GLU A 115 -1.95 -12.84 -18.18
C GLU A 115 -1.50 -11.90 -19.31
N ILE A 116 -2.03 -10.67 -19.31
CA ILE A 116 -1.69 -9.62 -20.28
C ILE A 116 -0.21 -9.27 -20.17
N TYR A 117 0.30 -9.12 -18.94
CA TYR A 117 1.71 -8.83 -18.69
C TYR A 117 2.62 -9.95 -19.21
N GLN A 118 2.26 -11.21 -19.01
CA GLN A 118 3.02 -12.35 -19.54
C GLN A 118 3.01 -12.41 -21.08
N GLN A 119 1.88 -12.13 -21.71
CA GLN A 119 1.82 -12.02 -23.17
C GLN A 119 2.72 -10.89 -23.68
N ALA A 120 2.67 -9.71 -23.05
CA ALA A 120 3.52 -8.58 -23.41
C ALA A 120 5.02 -8.89 -23.28
N LEU A 121 5.43 -9.65 -22.27
CA LEU A 121 6.83 -10.09 -22.11
C LEU A 121 7.30 -11.00 -23.26
N LYS A 122 6.43 -11.85 -23.81
CA LYS A 122 6.77 -12.70 -24.96
C LYS A 122 7.10 -11.88 -26.20
N PHE A 123 6.31 -10.82 -26.46
CA PHE A 123 6.55 -9.92 -27.59
C PHE A 123 7.76 -9.02 -27.39
N LYS A 124 8.05 -8.63 -26.14
CA LYS A 124 9.21 -7.80 -25.81
C LYS A 124 10.56 -8.45 -26.14
N ASN A 125 10.63 -9.78 -26.11
CA ASN A 125 11.87 -10.53 -26.41
C ASN A 125 12.03 -10.89 -27.89
N ILE A 126 11.12 -10.42 -28.76
CA ILE A 126 11.13 -10.66 -30.21
C ILE A 126 11.60 -9.41 -30.99
N LEU A 127 11.79 -8.28 -30.31
CA LEU A 127 12.38 -7.03 -30.81
C LEU A 127 13.80 -6.86 -30.26
#